data_AF-A0ABD0RBX9-F1
#
_entry.id   AF-A0ABD0RBX9-F1
#
_cell.length_a   1.000
_cell.length_b   1.000
_cell.length_c   1.000
_cell.angle_alpha   90.00
_cell.angle_beta   90.00
_cell.angle_gamma   90.00
#
_symmetry.space_group_name_H-M   'P 1'
#
loop_
_entity.id
_entity.type
_entity.pdbx_description
1 polymer ?
#
loop_
_entity_poly.entity_id
_entity_poly.type
_entity_poly.pdbx_seq_one_letter_code
_entity_poly.pdbx_strand_id
1 'polypeptide(L)' 'VSVLAIGIAHADIEELRTIASPTTYKNIFFASDFDDLPTVEREFISSICSEALQSEFKQHDE' A
#
# COMPACT_ATOMS: atom_id res chain seq x y z
N VAL A 1 12.37 -1.23 -4.96
CA VAL A 1 11.27 -2.23 -5.03
C VAL A 1 10.23 -1.84 -4.01
N SER A 2 8.97 -1.74 -4.42
CA SER A 2 7.84 -1.42 -3.55
C SER A 2 6.97 -2.66 -3.39
N VAL A 3 6.62 -3.01 -2.16
CA VAL A 3 5.85 -4.21 -1.81
C VAL A 3 4.53 -3.75 -1.21
N LEU A 4 3.43 -4.31 -1.72
CA LEU A 4 2.08 -4.12 -1.22
C LEU A 4 1.66 -5.40 -0.50
N ALA A 5 1.28 -5.28 0.77
CA ALA A 5 0.82 -6.40 1.58
C ALA A 5 -0.68 -6.25 1.86
N ILE A 6 -1.50 -7.22 1.44
CA ILE A 6 -2.95 -7.21 1.65
C ILE A 6 -3.31 -8.42 2.52
N GLY A 7 -3.79 -8.16 3.73
CA GLY A 7 -4.37 -9.18 4.61
C GLY A 7 -5.86 -9.35 4.38
N ILE A 8 -6.35 -10.59 4.34
CA ILE A 8 -7.78 -10.89 4.19
C ILE A 8 -8.29 -11.58 5.47
N ALA A 9 -9.48 -11.19 5.92
CA ALA A 9 -10.12 -11.70 7.12
C ALA A 9 -9.22 -11.60 8.37
N HIS A 10 -8.77 -12.74 8.90
CA HIS A 10 -7.91 -12.83 10.10
C HIS A 10 -6.43 -13.01 9.75
N ALA A 11 -5.96 -12.35 8.70
CA ALA A 11 -4.55 -12.40 8.33
C ALA A 11 -3.63 -11.85 9.44
N ASP A 12 -2.47 -12.48 9.59
CA ASP A 12 -1.50 -12.14 10.63
C ASP A 12 -0.80 -10.81 10.33
N ILE A 13 -0.95 -9.87 11.25
CA ILE A 13 -0.44 -8.51 11.11
C ILE A 13 1.10 -8.47 11.24
N GLU A 14 1.69 -9.37 12.05
CA GLU A 14 3.15 -9.42 12.23
C GLU A 14 3.84 -10.00 11.00
N GLU A 15 3.26 -11.02 10.38
CA GLU A 15 3.76 -11.54 9.09
C GLU A 15 3.65 -10.49 7.98
N LEU A 16 2.49 -9.82 7.86
CA LEU A 16 2.29 -8.75 6.87
C LEU A 16 3.29 -7.60 7.06
N ARG A 17 3.59 -7.23 8.32
CA ARG A 17 4.61 -6.23 8.65
C ARG A 17 6.01 -6.70 8.28
N THR A 18 6.32 -7.98 8.46
CA THR A 18 7.62 -8.55 8.09
C THR A 18 7.83 -8.49 6.58
N ILE A 19 6.80 -8.83 5.79
CA ILE A 19 6.81 -8.74 4.33
C ILE A 19 6.96 -7.28 3.87
N ALA A 20 6.26 -6.35 4.54
CA ALA A 20 6.32 -4.94 4.24
C ALA A 20 7.59 -4.24 4.76
N SER A 21 8.34 -4.84 5.70
CA SER A 21 9.47 -4.21 6.42
C SER A 21 10.61 -3.59 5.58
N PRO A 22 10.95 -4.06 4.35
CA PRO A 22 11.90 -3.34 3.50
C PRO A 22 11.28 -2.10 2.82
N THR A 23 9.99 -1.88 2.99
CA THR A 23 9.21 -0.78 2.42
C THR A 23 8.44 -0.05 3.51
N THR A 24 7.97 1.17 3.23
CA THR A 24 7.20 1.93 4.21
C THR A 24 5.96 1.13 4.64
N TYR A 25 5.72 1.00 5.95
CA TYR A 25 4.53 0.33 6.54
C TYR A 25 3.17 0.90 6.09
N LYS A 26 3.16 1.94 5.24
CA LYS A 26 1.98 2.54 4.60
C LYS A 26 1.35 1.63 3.53
N ASN A 27 2.06 0.60 3.07
CA ASN A 27 1.58 -0.33 2.05
C ASN A 27 0.92 -1.59 2.61
N ILE A 28 0.42 -1.55 3.85
CA ILE A 28 -0.30 -2.68 4.46
C ILE A 28 -1.79 -2.35 4.46
N PHE A 29 -2.58 -3.17 3.78
CA PHE A 29 -4.04 -3.04 3.70
C PHE A 29 -4.71 -4.28 4.25
N PHE A 30 -5.91 -4.11 4.80
CA PHE A 30 -6.73 -5.20 5.29
C PHE A 30 -8.10 -5.16 4.62
N ALA A 31 -8.55 -6.33 4.17
CA ALA A 31 -9.87 -6.56 3.60
C ALA A 31 -10.60 -7.61 4.46
N SER A 32 -11.91 -7.45 4.62
CA SER A 32 -12.70 -8.45 5.35
C SER A 32 -12.83 -9.74 4.53
N ASP A 33 -13.13 -9.58 3.23
CA ASP A 33 -13.34 -10.66 2.27
C ASP A 33 -12.79 -10.28 0.89
N PHE A 34 -12.78 -11.24 -0.04
CA PHE A 34 -12.29 -11.02 -1.41
C PHE A 34 -13.12 -9.98 -2.19
N ASP A 35 -14.35 -9.72 -1.77
CA ASP A 35 -15.22 -8.69 -2.37
C ASP A 35 -14.77 -7.26 -2.06
N ASP A 36 -13.93 -7.04 -1.05
CA ASP A 36 -13.37 -5.71 -0.70
C ASP A 36 -12.12 -5.36 -1.53
N LEU A 37 -11.52 -6.33 -2.22
CA LEU A 37 -10.35 -6.12 -3.08
C LEU A 37 -10.52 -4.99 -4.12
N PRO A 38 -11.65 -4.85 -4.85
CA PRO A 38 -11.85 -3.73 -5.77
C PRO A 38 -11.82 -2.35 -5.07
N THR A 39 -12.18 -2.27 -3.79
CA THR A 39 -12.05 -1.03 -3.01
C THR A 39 -10.59 -0.76 -2.68
N VAL A 40 -9.86 -1.78 -2.22
CA VAL A 40 -8.43 -1.69 -1.92
C VAL A 40 -7.61 -1.32 -3.16
N GLU A 41 -7.97 -1.84 -4.34
CA GLU A 41 -7.34 -1.50 -5.61
C GLU A 41 -7.43 0.01 -5.90
N ARG A 42 -8.59 0.61 -5.73
CA ARG A 42 -8.78 2.05 -5.97
C ARG A 42 -7.98 2.92 -5.01
N GLU A 43 -7.97 2.55 -3.73
CA GLU A 43 -7.17 3.22 -2.71
C GLU A 43 -5.67 3.12 -3.02
N PHE A 44 -5.22 1.94 -3.45
CA PHE A 44 -3.83 1.71 -3.84
C PHE A 44 -3.41 2.56 -5.03
N ILE A 45 -4.21 2.59 -6.10
CA ILE A 45 -3.96 3.42 -7.28
C ILE A 45 -3.87 4.90 -6.86
N SER A 46 -4.78 5.36 -6.01
CA SER A 46 -4.78 6.72 -5.48
C SER A 46 -3.50 7.04 -4.69
N SER A 47 -3.03 6.11 -3.85
CA SER A 47 -1.78 6.25 -3.09
C SER A 47 -0.56 6.35 -4.00
N ILE A 48 -0.42 5.45 -4.99
CA ILE A 48 0.72 5.49 -5.92
C ILE A 48 0.69 6.76 -6.76
N CYS A 49 -0.46 7.15 -7.30
CA CYS A 49 -0.57 8.38 -8.08
C CYS A 49 -0.23 9.61 -7.23
N SER A 50 -0.61 9.62 -5.95
CA SER A 50 -0.25 10.68 -5.01
C SER A 50 1.25 10.68 -4.69
N GLU A 51 1.87 9.52 -4.50
CA GLU A 51 3.32 9.37 -4.30
C GLU A 51 4.11 9.76 -5.55
N ALA A 52 3.62 9.40 -6.74
CA ALA A 52 4.20 9.79 -8.02
C ALA A 52 4.13 11.32 -8.21
N LEU A 53 2.95 11.92 -7.97
CA LEU A 53 2.80 13.39 -7.99
C LEU A 53 3.74 14.07 -6.99
N GLN A 54 3.81 13.58 -5.75
CA GLN A 54 4.74 14.14 -4.74
C GLN A 54 6.21 13.99 -5.17
N SER A 55 6.55 12.90 -5.85
CA SER A 55 7.89 12.68 -6.39
C SER A 55 8.20 13.65 -7.53
N GLU A 56 7.23 13.94 -8.40
CA GLU A 56 7.38 14.93 -9.48
C GLU A 56 7.51 16.37 -8.94
N PHE A 57 6.79 16.73 -7.87
CA PHE A 57 6.94 18.04 -7.23
C PHE A 57 8.27 18.23 -6.51
N LYS A 58 8.85 17.16 -5.95
CA LYS A 58 10.18 17.21 -5.32
C LYS A 58 11.31 17.51 -6.31
N GLN A 59 11.05 17.34 -7.60
CA GLN A 59 12.01 17.60 -8.68
C GLN A 59 11.97 19.06 -9.19
N HIS A 60 11.10 19.93 -8.64
CA HIS A 60 10.99 21.34 -9.04
C HIS A 60 11.56 22.34 -8.00
N ASP A 61 12.14 21.84 -6.90
CA ASP A 61 12.80 22.66 -5.86
C ASP A 61 14.35 22.55 -5.90
N GLU A 62 14.93 22.09 -7.01
CA GLU A 62 16.37 22.25 -7.34
C GLU A 62 16.57 23.06 -8.63
#